data_AF-A0A803VWY8-F1
#
_entry.id   AF-A0A803VWY8-F1
#
_cell.length_a   1.000
_cell.length_b   1.000
_cell.length_c   1.000
_cell.angle_alpha   90.00
_cell.angle_beta   90.00
_cell.angle_gamma   90.00
#
_symmetry.space_group_name_H-M   'P 1'
#
loop_
_entity.id
_entity.type
_entity.pdbx_description
1 polymer ?
#
loop_
_entity_poly.entity_id
_entity_poly.type
_entity_poly.pdbx_seq_one_letter_code
_entity_poly.pdbx_strand_id
1 'polypeptide(L)'
;MSSTRTILLILGFLSTLAVIALIAVAVTQNQPLPKNIKYGIVLDAGSSHTNLYVYEWPAEKENDTGVVKQVEVCKVEGPGISGYSHATEKAGPSLAQCLQQAKEVIPSAQHKETPVYLGATAGMRLLRLQNESAADKVLSSVGNTLRSAPFNFQGARIITGQEEGAYGWITINYLLGNFKQSGWKKLLLSLKFLSETSGALDLGGASTQITFVSKDLSSESPENQLYFRLYGKDYQVYTHSFLCYGKDQALQQKLAMDLQASTSAPVIEQSWTLPALGYWCCKSCCVPAHLLVRIREMSLFCIQTGHEVPKEGSQYFQKHYQFEMP
;
A
#
# COMPACT_ATOMS: atom_id res chain seq x y z
N MET A 1 -21.53 -37.86 -68.12
CA MET A 1 -20.92 -37.79 -66.78
C MET A 1 -21.76 -38.62 -65.83
N SER A 2 -21.17 -39.60 -65.14
CA SER A 2 -21.90 -40.55 -64.28
C SER A 2 -22.63 -39.83 -63.13
N SER A 3 -23.92 -40.16 -62.93
CA SER A 3 -24.77 -39.65 -61.85
C SER A 3 -24.09 -39.69 -60.47
N THR A 4 -23.25 -40.71 -60.24
CA THR A 4 -22.45 -40.89 -59.02
C THR A 4 -21.45 -39.74 -58.79
N ARG A 5 -20.87 -39.17 -59.85
CA ARG A 5 -19.90 -38.08 -59.77
C ARG A 5 -20.56 -36.77 -59.38
N THR A 6 -21.79 -36.53 -59.86
CA THR A 6 -22.60 -35.38 -59.49
C THR A 6 -23.06 -35.46 -58.03
N ILE A 7 -23.47 -36.65 -57.58
CA ILE A 7 -23.86 -36.90 -56.18
C ILE A 7 -22.68 -36.65 -55.22
N LEU A 8 -21.48 -37.13 -55.58
CA LEU A 8 -20.27 -36.90 -54.77
C LEU A 8 -19.90 -35.41 -54.67
N LEU A 9 -20.07 -34.64 -55.75
CA LEU A 9 -19.83 -33.19 -55.73
C LEU A 9 -20.83 -32.45 -54.85
N ILE A 10 -22.11 -32.83 -54.89
CA ILE A 10 -23.16 -32.24 -54.05
C ILE A 10 -22.91 -32.57 -52.57
N LEU A 11 -22.56 -33.83 -52.25
CA LEU A 11 -22.23 -34.24 -50.88
C LEU A 11 -20.99 -33.51 -50.35
N GLY A 12 -19.96 -33.35 -51.18
CA GLY A 12 -18.77 -32.57 -50.83
C GLY A 12 -19.10 -31.11 -50.54
N PHE A 13 -19.92 -30.48 -51.39
CA PHE A 13 -20.34 -29.09 -51.19
C PHE A 13 -21.18 -28.91 -49.92
N LEU A 14 -22.14 -29.81 -49.66
CA LEU A 14 -22.95 -29.80 -48.44
C LEU A 14 -22.10 -30.00 -47.17
N SER A 15 -21.11 -30.90 -47.23
CA SER A 15 -20.16 -31.10 -46.13
C SER A 15 -19.35 -29.84 -45.85
N THR A 16 -18.84 -29.15 -46.88
CA THR A 16 -18.10 -27.90 -46.68
C THR A 16 -18.97 -26.78 -46.10
N LEU A 17 -20.23 -26.66 -46.55
CA LEU A 17 -21.17 -25.70 -46.00
C LEU A 17 -21.50 -25.98 -44.53
N ALA A 18 -21.67 -27.26 -44.16
CA ALA A 18 -21.92 -27.65 -42.77
C ALA A 18 -20.72 -27.32 -41.86
N VAL A 19 -19.49 -27.53 -42.32
CA VAL A 19 -18.27 -27.16 -41.58
C VAL A 19 -18.16 -25.64 -41.43
N ILE A 20 -18.41 -24.87 -42.49
CA ILE A 20 -18.40 -23.40 -42.44
C ILE A 20 -19.46 -22.89 -41.46
N ALA A 21 -20.67 -23.46 -41.48
CA ALA A 21 -21.73 -23.12 -40.54
C ALA A 21 -21.36 -23.45 -39.10
N LEU A 22 -20.74 -24.62 -38.84
CA LEU A 22 -20.24 -24.99 -37.51
C LEU A 22 -19.15 -24.04 -37.01
N ILE A 23 -18.21 -23.65 -37.87
CA ILE A 23 -17.16 -22.68 -37.53
C ILE A 23 -17.80 -21.31 -37.24
N ALA A 24 -18.74 -20.86 -38.07
CA ALA A 24 -19.44 -19.60 -37.86
C ALA A 24 -20.24 -19.59 -36.54
N VAL A 25 -20.92 -20.68 -36.21
CA VAL A 25 -21.61 -20.85 -34.92
C VAL A 25 -20.61 -20.86 -33.76
N ALA A 26 -19.52 -21.62 -33.86
CA ALA A 26 -18.49 -21.64 -32.82
C ALA A 26 -17.86 -20.26 -32.59
N VAL A 27 -17.60 -19.49 -33.65
CA VAL A 27 -17.03 -18.13 -33.56
C VAL A 27 -18.04 -17.13 -33.00
N THR A 28 -19.31 -17.22 -33.39
CA THR A 28 -20.37 -16.32 -32.89
C THR A 28 -20.76 -16.64 -31.44
N GLN A 29 -20.71 -17.90 -31.03
CA GLN A 29 -20.93 -18.33 -29.64
C GLN A 29 -19.72 -18.06 -28.74
N ASN A 30 -18.49 -18.01 -29.29
CA ASN A 30 -17.28 -17.62 -28.55
C ASN A 30 -17.04 -16.10 -28.50
N GLN A 31 -18.01 -15.27 -28.88
CA GLN A 31 -17.92 -13.84 -28.58
C GLN A 31 -17.87 -13.69 -27.05
N PRO A 32 -16.81 -13.10 -26.47
CA PRO A 32 -16.77 -12.86 -25.04
C PRO A 32 -17.95 -11.97 -24.68
N LEU A 33 -18.81 -12.45 -23.78
CA LEU A 33 -19.87 -11.63 -23.20
C LEU A 33 -19.28 -10.29 -22.74
N PRO A 34 -20.00 -9.15 -22.91
CA PRO A 34 -19.55 -7.89 -22.37
C PRO A 34 -19.22 -8.08 -20.90
N LYS A 35 -17.94 -8.00 -20.52
CA LYS A 35 -17.52 -8.26 -19.15
C LYS A 35 -18.19 -7.21 -18.27
N ASN A 36 -18.97 -7.66 -17.29
CA ASN A 36 -19.53 -6.78 -16.29
C ASN A 36 -18.39 -6.33 -15.37
N ILE A 37 -17.74 -5.21 -15.69
CA ILE A 37 -16.62 -4.69 -14.90
C ILE A 37 -17.16 -4.01 -13.64
N LYS A 38 -16.48 -4.24 -12.51
CA LYS A 38 -16.67 -3.55 -11.24
C LYS A 38 -15.43 -2.75 -10.90
N TYR A 39 -15.60 -1.70 -10.10
CA TYR A 39 -14.53 -0.83 -9.64
C TYR A 39 -14.46 -0.79 -8.12
N GLY A 40 -13.33 -0.33 -7.60
CA GLY A 40 -13.12 -0.03 -6.19
C GLY A 40 -12.07 1.06 -6.02
N ILE A 41 -12.23 1.88 -4.98
CA ILE A 41 -11.33 2.99 -4.68
C ILE A 41 -10.70 2.77 -3.31
N VAL A 42 -9.38 2.91 -3.23
CA VAL A 42 -8.64 2.89 -1.97
C VAL A 42 -7.79 4.13 -1.88
N LEU A 43 -7.95 4.87 -0.79
CA LEU A 43 -7.06 5.96 -0.42
C LEU A 43 -6.07 5.44 0.63
N ASP A 44 -4.79 5.40 0.25
CA ASP A 44 -3.67 5.15 1.16
C ASP A 44 -3.22 6.49 1.74
N ALA A 45 -3.61 6.76 2.98
CA ALA A 45 -3.26 7.96 3.71
C ALA A 45 -1.98 7.75 4.52
N GLY A 46 -0.87 7.81 3.78
CA GLY A 46 0.49 7.76 4.29
C GLY A 46 0.87 8.93 5.19
N SER A 47 2.00 8.80 5.88
CA SER A 47 2.56 9.87 6.71
C SER A 47 3.00 11.10 5.92
N SER A 48 3.61 10.90 4.75
CA SER A 48 4.17 11.99 3.94
C SER A 48 3.20 12.49 2.86
N HIS A 49 2.29 11.64 2.37
CA HIS A 49 1.35 11.95 1.29
C HIS A 49 0.14 11.02 1.35
N THR A 50 -0.92 11.34 0.59
CA THR A 50 -2.06 10.46 0.35
C THR A 50 -2.13 10.08 -1.12
N ASN A 51 -2.30 8.81 -1.45
CA ASN A 51 -2.56 8.35 -2.82
C ASN A 51 -3.96 7.75 -2.91
N LEU A 52 -4.70 8.10 -3.96
CA LEU A 52 -5.95 7.46 -4.34
C LEU A 52 -5.65 6.47 -5.47
N TYR A 53 -6.09 5.23 -5.32
CA TYR A 53 -6.01 4.19 -6.34
C TYR A 53 -7.42 3.79 -6.78
N VAL A 54 -7.60 3.68 -8.09
CA VAL A 54 -8.81 3.07 -8.67
C VAL A 54 -8.42 1.70 -9.22
N TYR A 55 -9.20 0.69 -8.84
CA TYR A 55 -9.06 -0.68 -9.29
C TYR A 55 -10.29 -1.11 -10.10
N GLU A 56 -10.09 -1.99 -11.08
CA GLU A 56 -11.16 -2.64 -11.85
C GLU A 56 -11.00 -4.17 -11.79
N TRP A 57 -12.12 -4.90 -11.86
CA TRP A 57 -12.13 -6.36 -12.04
C TRP A 57 -13.41 -6.84 -12.74
N PRO A 58 -13.39 -7.99 -13.43
CA PRO A 58 -14.61 -8.65 -13.90
C PRO A 58 -15.49 -9.06 -12.72
N ALA A 59 -16.81 -8.86 -12.80
CA ALA A 59 -17.76 -9.27 -11.76
C ALA A 59 -17.73 -10.78 -11.52
N GLU A 60 -17.42 -11.56 -12.56
CA GLU A 60 -17.15 -12.99 -12.45
C GLU A 60 -15.84 -13.22 -11.70
N LYS A 61 -15.92 -13.95 -10.59
CA LYS A 61 -14.75 -14.32 -9.78
C LYS A 61 -14.06 -15.55 -10.36
N GLU A 62 -12.73 -15.57 -10.34
CA GLU A 62 -11.93 -16.74 -10.68
C GLU A 62 -11.51 -17.44 -9.38
N ASN A 63 -12.01 -18.65 -9.10
CA ASN A 63 -11.77 -19.36 -7.83
C ASN A 63 -12.10 -18.50 -6.60
N ASP A 64 -13.33 -17.97 -6.55
CA ASP A 64 -13.85 -17.09 -5.48
C ASP A 64 -13.12 -15.74 -5.30
N THR A 65 -12.14 -15.42 -6.15
CA THR A 65 -11.38 -14.17 -6.07
C THR A 65 -11.36 -13.43 -7.40
N GLY A 66 -11.60 -12.12 -7.38
CA GLY A 66 -11.54 -11.29 -8.59
C GLY A 66 -10.10 -11.08 -9.07
N VAL A 67 -9.90 -10.99 -10.39
CA VAL A 67 -8.62 -10.52 -10.95
C VAL A 67 -8.66 -9.00 -11.00
N VAL A 68 -8.05 -8.37 -10.00
CA VAL A 68 -8.01 -6.93 -9.79
C VAL A 68 -6.84 -6.31 -10.53
N LYS A 69 -7.10 -5.21 -11.22
CA LYS A 69 -6.11 -4.41 -11.94
C LYS A 69 -6.24 -2.95 -11.51
N GLN A 70 -5.11 -2.28 -11.28
CA GLN A 70 -5.08 -0.83 -11.07
C GLN A 70 -5.29 -0.12 -12.41
N VAL A 71 -6.20 0.85 -12.43
CA VAL A 71 -6.51 1.65 -13.64
C VAL A 71 -6.16 3.11 -13.51
N GLU A 72 -6.10 3.65 -12.29
CA GLU A 72 -5.76 5.05 -12.04
C GLU A 72 -5.01 5.19 -10.71
N VAL A 73 -4.11 6.18 -10.65
CA VAL A 73 -3.47 6.63 -9.40
C VAL A 73 -3.39 8.14 -9.37
N CYS A 74 -3.94 8.74 -8.32
CA CYS A 74 -3.83 10.17 -8.06
C CYS A 74 -3.11 10.41 -6.74
N LYS A 75 -1.98 11.13 -6.80
CA LYS A 75 -1.31 11.65 -5.62
C LYS A 75 -1.98 12.94 -5.19
N VAL A 76 -2.53 12.96 -3.99
CA VAL A 76 -3.15 14.16 -3.40
C VAL A 76 -2.08 15.21 -3.17
N GLU A 77 -2.38 16.46 -3.53
CA GLU A 77 -1.50 17.59 -3.29
C GLU A 77 -1.41 17.93 -1.79
N GLY A 78 -0.20 18.21 -1.31
CA GLY A 78 0.06 18.54 0.09
C GLY A 78 0.57 17.36 0.93
N PRO A 79 0.54 17.50 2.27
CA PRO A 79 1.05 16.48 3.18
C PRO A 79 0.08 15.29 3.31
N GLY A 80 0.52 14.23 3.98
CA GLY A 80 -0.38 13.19 4.48
C GLY A 80 -1.45 13.77 5.41
N ILE A 81 -2.58 13.08 5.59
CA ILE A 81 -3.73 13.64 6.33
C ILE A 81 -3.41 14.02 7.79
N SER A 82 -2.41 13.38 8.41
CA SER A 82 -1.93 13.74 9.76
C SER A 82 -1.28 15.13 9.81
N GLY A 83 -0.79 15.64 8.68
CA GLY A 83 -0.24 16.99 8.56
C GLY A 83 -1.27 18.12 8.76
N TYR A 84 -2.56 17.79 8.71
CA TYR A 84 -3.66 18.73 8.99
C TYR A 84 -4.07 18.75 10.48
N SER A 85 -3.24 18.25 11.39
CA SER A 85 -3.54 18.20 12.84
C SER A 85 -3.93 19.55 13.46
N HIS A 86 -3.45 20.66 12.92
CA HIS A 86 -3.78 22.03 13.35
C HIS A 86 -4.89 22.71 12.54
N ALA A 87 -5.36 22.08 11.45
CA ALA A 87 -6.40 22.58 10.55
C ALA A 87 -7.23 21.40 10.03
N THR A 88 -7.80 20.64 10.96
CA THR A 88 -8.40 19.31 10.72
C THR A 88 -9.54 19.34 9.69
N GLU A 89 -10.24 20.46 9.58
CA GLU A 89 -11.29 20.74 8.61
C GLU A 89 -10.79 20.74 7.16
N LYS A 90 -9.49 20.91 6.92
CA LYS A 90 -8.88 20.88 5.58
C LYS A 90 -8.49 19.49 5.11
N ALA A 91 -8.44 18.49 6.00
CA ALA A 91 -8.01 17.13 5.66
C ALA A 91 -8.92 16.48 4.60
N GLY A 92 -10.25 16.52 4.78
CA GLY A 92 -11.20 16.00 3.81
C GLY A 92 -11.16 16.75 2.47
N PRO A 93 -11.32 18.09 2.45
CA PRO A 93 -11.26 18.89 1.22
C PRO A 93 -9.99 18.70 0.39
N SER A 94 -8.85 18.34 1.01
CA SER A 94 -7.61 18.03 0.27
C SER A 94 -7.80 16.90 -0.77
N LEU A 95 -8.75 15.99 -0.54
CA LEU A 95 -8.99 14.82 -1.39
C LEU A 95 -9.81 15.13 -2.65
N ALA A 96 -10.39 16.34 -2.75
CA ALA A 96 -11.40 16.67 -3.76
C ALA A 96 -10.92 16.49 -5.21
N GLN A 97 -9.69 16.89 -5.52
CA GLN A 97 -9.10 16.77 -6.85
C GLN A 97 -9.00 15.30 -7.28
N CYS A 98 -8.45 14.43 -6.43
CA CYS A 98 -8.31 13.00 -6.75
C CYS A 98 -9.68 12.29 -6.80
N LEU A 99 -10.64 12.68 -5.96
CA LEU A 99 -12.01 12.15 -6.05
C LEU A 99 -12.69 12.54 -7.36
N GLN A 100 -12.43 13.75 -7.86
CA GLN A 100 -12.94 14.20 -9.15
C GLN A 100 -12.31 13.40 -10.31
N GLN A 101 -11.00 13.14 -10.28
CA GLN A 101 -10.34 12.27 -11.25
C GLN A 101 -10.93 10.85 -11.24
N ALA A 102 -11.16 10.28 -10.06
CA ALA A 102 -11.79 8.96 -9.95
C ALA A 102 -13.20 8.92 -10.59
N LYS A 103 -13.98 10.01 -10.46
CA LYS A 103 -15.30 10.12 -11.10
C LYS A 103 -15.23 10.16 -12.62
N GLU A 104 -14.16 10.69 -13.18
CA GLU A 104 -13.95 10.78 -14.62
C GLU A 104 -13.53 9.44 -15.22
N VAL A 105 -12.78 8.63 -14.46
CA VAL A 105 -12.36 7.29 -14.87
C VAL A 105 -13.49 6.26 -14.76
N ILE A 106 -14.28 6.31 -13.68
CA ILE A 106 -15.33 5.32 -13.42
C ILE A 106 -16.62 5.72 -14.17
N PRO A 107 -17.27 4.80 -14.91
CA PRO A 107 -18.56 5.09 -15.55
C PRO A 107 -19.62 5.57 -14.55
N SER A 108 -20.35 6.64 -14.88
CA SER A 108 -21.31 7.28 -13.96
C SER A 108 -22.39 6.34 -13.42
N ALA A 109 -22.81 5.34 -14.22
CA ALA A 109 -23.76 4.33 -13.82
C ALA A 109 -23.25 3.44 -12.65
N GLN A 110 -21.93 3.33 -12.48
CA GLN A 110 -21.30 2.49 -11.46
C GLN A 110 -20.80 3.27 -10.24
N HIS A 111 -20.91 4.60 -10.21
CA HIS A 111 -20.43 5.41 -9.09
C HIS A 111 -21.02 4.93 -7.76
N LYS A 112 -22.35 4.81 -7.68
CA LYS A 112 -23.06 4.44 -6.45
C LYS A 112 -22.75 3.04 -5.92
N GLU A 113 -22.29 2.13 -6.75
CA GLU A 113 -21.92 0.77 -6.33
C GLU A 113 -20.42 0.62 -6.05
N THR A 114 -19.59 1.54 -6.55
CA THR A 114 -18.14 1.49 -6.38
C THR A 114 -17.76 1.81 -4.93
N PRO A 115 -17.21 0.85 -4.17
CA PRO A 115 -16.81 1.09 -2.80
C PRO A 115 -15.59 2.00 -2.71
N VAL A 116 -15.59 2.90 -1.74
CA VAL A 116 -14.44 3.76 -1.41
C VAL A 116 -14.02 3.57 0.05
N TYR A 117 -12.74 3.28 0.24
CA TYR A 117 -12.11 3.08 1.54
C TYR A 117 -10.96 4.08 1.73
N LEU A 118 -10.72 4.51 2.96
CA LEU A 118 -9.47 5.16 3.33
C LEU A 118 -8.80 4.41 4.48
N GLY A 119 -7.56 3.99 4.25
CA GLY A 119 -6.68 3.42 5.26
C GLY A 119 -5.56 4.38 5.58
N ALA A 120 -5.52 4.88 6.82
CA ALA A 120 -4.43 5.73 7.29
C ALA A 120 -3.38 4.92 8.06
N THR A 121 -2.10 5.19 7.81
CA THR A 121 -0.98 4.39 8.30
C THR A 121 -0.26 5.04 9.49
N ALA A 122 1.06 4.85 9.61
CA ALA A 122 1.87 5.31 10.73
C ALA A 122 1.75 6.80 11.05
N GLY A 123 1.53 7.68 10.07
CA GLY A 123 1.37 9.11 10.32
C GLY A 123 0.18 9.42 11.24
N MET A 124 -0.95 8.77 11.00
CA MET A 124 -2.13 8.89 11.87
C MET A 124 -2.00 8.09 13.16
N ARG A 125 -1.27 6.97 13.17
CA ARG A 125 -0.92 6.27 14.42
C ARG A 125 -0.15 7.19 15.37
N LEU A 126 0.85 7.92 14.85
CA LEU A 126 1.61 8.93 15.61
C LEU A 126 0.73 10.09 16.06
N LEU A 127 -0.11 10.64 15.16
CA LEU A 127 -1.02 11.73 15.53
C LEU A 127 -1.97 11.30 16.65
N ARG A 128 -2.52 10.08 16.62
CA ARG A 128 -3.42 9.59 17.67
C ARG A 128 -2.71 9.47 19.03
N LEU A 129 -1.46 9.03 19.05
CA LEU A 129 -0.64 9.01 20.27
C LEU A 129 -0.37 10.41 20.82
N GLN A 130 -0.21 11.40 19.92
CA GLN A 130 0.03 12.80 20.29
C GLN A 130 -1.22 13.54 20.76
N ASN A 131 -2.32 13.36 20.03
CA ASN A 131 -3.56 14.09 20.19
C ASN A 131 -4.70 13.29 19.53
N GLU A 132 -5.33 12.43 20.32
CA GLU A 132 -6.46 11.60 19.90
C GLU A 132 -7.61 12.42 19.32
N SER A 133 -7.97 13.54 19.96
CA SER A 133 -9.04 14.42 19.47
C SER A 133 -8.75 15.01 18.08
N ALA A 134 -7.48 15.37 17.80
CA ALA A 134 -7.09 15.85 16.48
C ALA A 134 -7.15 14.72 15.44
N ALA A 135 -6.71 13.51 15.79
CA ALA A 135 -6.80 12.36 14.91
C ALA A 135 -8.25 12.05 14.53
N ASP A 136 -9.17 12.06 15.49
CA ASP A 136 -10.59 11.81 15.26
C ASP A 136 -11.24 12.89 14.40
N LYS A 137 -10.88 14.16 14.60
CA LYS A 137 -11.36 15.28 13.77
C LYS A 137 -10.85 15.18 12.33
N VAL A 138 -9.60 14.79 12.13
CA VAL A 138 -9.05 14.53 10.78
C VAL A 138 -9.80 13.39 10.09
N LEU A 139 -10.00 12.25 10.76
CA LEU A 139 -10.77 11.12 10.20
C LEU A 139 -12.22 11.49 9.92
N SER A 140 -12.83 12.31 10.79
CA SER A 140 -14.20 12.80 10.61
C SER A 140 -14.33 13.71 9.38
N SER A 141 -13.39 14.65 9.21
CA SER A 141 -13.31 15.52 8.03
C SER A 141 -13.20 14.72 6.75
N VAL A 142 -12.25 13.77 6.71
CA VAL A 142 -12.07 12.83 5.60
C VAL A 142 -13.32 11.99 5.33
N GLY A 143 -13.88 11.38 6.38
CA GLY A 143 -15.08 10.55 6.27
C GLY A 143 -16.29 11.34 5.73
N ASN A 144 -16.45 12.59 6.13
CA ASN A 144 -17.51 13.46 5.61
C ASN A 144 -17.33 13.75 4.12
N THR A 145 -16.12 14.10 3.68
CA THR A 145 -15.83 14.30 2.24
C THR A 145 -16.09 13.03 1.43
N LEU A 146 -15.66 11.87 1.92
CA LEU A 146 -15.88 10.59 1.22
C LEU A 146 -17.36 10.18 1.17
N ARG A 147 -18.14 10.46 2.22
CA ARG A 147 -19.60 10.25 2.24
C ARG A 147 -20.34 11.16 1.26
N SER A 148 -19.84 12.38 1.02
CA SER A 148 -20.43 13.32 0.07
C SER A 148 -20.06 13.04 -1.38
N ALA A 149 -19.04 12.22 -1.64
CA ALA A 149 -18.68 11.77 -2.98
C ALA A 149 -19.75 10.80 -3.53
N PRO A 150 -19.91 10.65 -4.86
CA PRO A 150 -20.94 9.78 -5.45
C PRO A 150 -20.61 8.28 -5.36
N PHE A 151 -19.68 7.90 -4.50
CA PHE A 151 -19.20 6.52 -4.31
C PHE A 151 -19.80 5.89 -3.06
N ASN A 152 -19.77 4.56 -2.99
CA ASN A 152 -20.24 3.82 -1.83
C ASN A 152 -19.20 3.88 -0.70
N PHE A 153 -19.34 4.82 0.22
CA PHE A 153 -18.40 4.97 1.33
C PHE A 153 -18.45 3.78 2.31
N GLN A 154 -17.31 3.12 2.49
CA GLN A 154 -17.20 1.93 3.33
C GLN A 154 -16.45 2.17 4.65
N GLY A 155 -15.71 3.26 4.75
CA GLY A 155 -15.02 3.64 6.00
C GLY A 155 -13.71 4.38 5.79
N ALA A 156 -13.34 5.18 6.79
CA ALA A 156 -12.04 5.82 6.92
C ALA A 156 -11.49 5.47 8.30
N ARG A 157 -10.37 4.75 8.36
CA ARG A 157 -9.81 4.26 9.63
C ARG A 157 -8.29 4.27 9.64
N ILE A 158 -7.72 4.26 10.83
CA ILE A 158 -6.29 4.01 11.04
C ILE A 158 -6.10 2.50 11.04
N ILE A 159 -5.32 1.97 10.10
CA ILE A 159 -5.00 0.55 10.03
C ILE A 159 -3.89 0.21 11.03
N THR A 160 -3.89 -1.03 11.53
CA THR A 160 -2.79 -1.51 12.38
C THR A 160 -1.54 -1.71 11.53
N GLY A 161 -0.37 -1.73 12.18
CA GLY A 161 0.87 -2.03 11.47
C GLY A 161 0.90 -3.44 10.88
N GLN A 162 0.19 -4.37 11.51
CA GLN A 162 0.07 -5.76 11.04
C GLN A 162 -0.81 -5.85 9.80
N GLU A 163 -1.94 -5.14 9.78
CA GLU A 163 -2.79 -5.01 8.59
C GLU A 163 -2.01 -4.39 7.43
N GLU A 164 -1.26 -3.32 7.67
CA GLU A 164 -0.43 -2.66 6.65
C GLU A 164 0.60 -3.63 6.03
N GLY A 165 1.37 -4.33 6.86
CA GLY A 165 2.35 -5.32 6.38
C GLY A 165 1.69 -6.51 5.65
N ALA A 166 0.59 -7.03 6.20
CA ALA A 166 -0.15 -8.15 5.61
C ALA A 166 -0.77 -7.80 4.25
N TYR A 167 -1.40 -6.62 4.13
CA TYR A 167 -1.96 -6.18 2.85
C TYR A 167 -0.87 -5.97 1.79
N GLY A 168 0.31 -5.45 2.17
CA GLY A 168 1.48 -5.39 1.30
C GLY A 168 1.94 -6.77 0.82
N TRP A 169 2.04 -7.74 1.75
CA TRP A 169 2.39 -9.12 1.42
C TRP A 169 1.34 -9.82 0.54
N ILE A 170 0.05 -9.57 0.76
CA ILE A 170 -1.01 -10.08 -0.12
C ILE A 170 -0.84 -9.48 -1.52
N THR A 171 -0.60 -8.17 -1.61
CA THR A 171 -0.48 -7.45 -2.88
C THR A 171 0.66 -7.98 -3.73
N ILE A 172 1.87 -8.09 -3.18
CA ILE A 172 3.03 -8.57 -3.95
C ILE A 172 2.86 -10.03 -4.38
N ASN A 173 2.33 -10.91 -3.52
CA ASN A 173 2.10 -12.30 -3.88
C ASN A 173 0.94 -12.48 -4.87
N TYR A 174 -0.06 -11.60 -4.82
CA TYR A 174 -1.13 -11.54 -5.80
C TYR A 174 -0.58 -11.14 -7.19
N LEU A 175 0.19 -10.05 -7.26
CA LEU A 175 0.77 -9.55 -8.51
C LEU A 175 1.77 -10.53 -9.13
N LEU A 176 2.53 -11.25 -8.30
CA LEU A 176 3.44 -12.31 -8.74
C LEU A 176 2.72 -13.61 -9.13
N GLY A 177 1.42 -13.72 -8.88
CA GLY A 177 0.63 -14.92 -9.17
C GLY A 177 0.93 -16.10 -8.25
N ASN A 178 1.54 -15.86 -7.09
CA ASN A 178 1.96 -16.91 -6.15
C ASN A 178 0.77 -17.67 -5.54
N PHE A 179 -0.40 -17.04 -5.44
CA PHE A 179 -1.60 -17.69 -4.91
C PHE A 179 -2.30 -18.64 -5.89
N LYS A 180 -2.07 -18.48 -7.20
CA LYS A 180 -2.74 -19.27 -8.26
C LYS A 180 -1.95 -20.50 -8.68
N GLN A 181 -0.92 -20.90 -7.93
CA GLN A 181 -0.03 -21.98 -8.34
C GLN A 181 -0.76 -23.34 -8.37
N SER A 182 -0.85 -23.95 -9.55
CA SER A 182 -1.35 -25.30 -9.77
C SER A 182 -0.38 -26.13 -10.65
N GLY A 183 -0.51 -27.46 -10.58
CA GLY A 183 0.20 -28.40 -11.46
C GLY A 183 1.73 -28.42 -11.32
N TRP A 184 2.43 -28.49 -12.46
CA TRP A 184 3.88 -28.70 -12.55
C TRP A 184 4.73 -27.60 -11.89
N LYS A 185 4.25 -26.35 -11.84
CA LYS A 185 4.98 -25.25 -11.17
C LYS A 185 5.08 -25.46 -9.65
N LYS A 186 4.00 -25.94 -9.03
CA LYS A 186 3.97 -26.31 -7.61
C LYS A 186 4.94 -27.46 -7.32
N LEU A 187 4.93 -28.49 -8.18
CA LEU A 187 5.86 -29.63 -8.07
C LEU A 187 7.32 -29.17 -8.15
N LEU A 188 7.64 -28.25 -9.06
CA LEU A 188 9.01 -27.78 -9.29
C LEU A 188 9.53 -26.89 -8.14
N LEU A 189 8.67 -26.07 -7.52
CA LEU A 189 9.03 -25.29 -6.32
C LEU A 189 9.27 -26.18 -5.11
N SER A 190 8.38 -27.16 -4.90
CA SER A 190 8.48 -28.14 -3.81
C SER A 190 9.78 -28.94 -3.90
N LEU A 191 10.17 -29.38 -5.11
CA LEU A 191 11.44 -30.08 -5.35
C LEU A 191 12.68 -29.21 -5.11
N LYS A 192 12.55 -27.87 -5.14
CA LYS A 192 13.64 -26.92 -4.91
C LYS A 192 13.67 -26.33 -3.48
N PHE A 193 12.79 -26.77 -2.58
CA PHE A 193 12.65 -26.23 -1.21
C PHE A 193 12.45 -24.70 -1.13
N LEU A 194 11.97 -24.07 -2.20
CA LEU A 194 11.73 -22.62 -2.22
C LEU A 194 10.38 -22.31 -1.57
N SER A 195 10.30 -21.17 -0.86
CA SER A 195 9.03 -20.66 -0.33
C SER A 195 8.05 -20.42 -1.48
N GLU A 196 6.81 -20.90 -1.33
CA GLU A 196 5.75 -20.69 -2.32
C GLU A 196 5.33 -19.22 -2.44
N THR A 197 5.70 -18.38 -1.45
CA THR A 197 5.39 -16.94 -1.42
C THR A 197 6.64 -16.12 -1.15
N SER A 198 6.66 -14.90 -1.67
CA SER A 198 7.69 -13.91 -1.40
C SER A 198 7.39 -13.20 -0.07
N GLY A 199 8.43 -12.87 0.70
CA GLY A 199 8.32 -11.92 1.79
C GLY A 199 8.12 -10.49 1.26
N ALA A 200 7.64 -9.60 2.13
CA ALA A 200 7.44 -8.19 1.84
C ALA A 200 8.21 -7.34 2.86
N LEU A 201 8.91 -6.32 2.36
CA LEU A 201 9.52 -5.26 3.15
C LEU A 201 8.93 -3.94 2.67
N ASP A 202 8.38 -3.16 3.59
CA ASP A 202 7.80 -1.85 3.30
C ASP A 202 8.53 -0.78 4.12
N LEU A 203 8.96 0.30 3.48
CA LEU A 203 9.66 1.42 4.11
C LEU A 203 8.89 2.72 3.86
N GLY A 204 8.01 3.05 4.79
CA GLY A 204 7.26 4.29 4.80
C GLY A 204 8.05 5.46 5.40
N GLY A 205 7.41 6.63 5.46
CA GLY A 205 7.95 7.81 6.13
C GLY A 205 8.03 7.66 7.65
N ALA A 206 7.06 6.97 8.27
CA ALA A 206 6.92 6.89 9.72
C ALA A 206 6.98 5.49 10.34
N SER A 207 6.93 4.43 9.55
CA SER A 207 7.20 3.06 9.98
C SER A 207 7.85 2.26 8.86
N THR A 208 8.37 1.09 9.23
CA THR A 208 8.76 0.04 8.29
C THR A 208 8.15 -1.28 8.72
N GLN A 209 7.91 -2.18 7.77
CA GLN A 209 7.25 -3.45 7.99
C GLN A 209 8.06 -4.59 7.38
N ILE A 210 7.99 -5.73 8.02
CA ILE A 210 8.48 -7.01 7.51
C ILE A 210 7.35 -8.03 7.61
N THR A 211 7.11 -8.76 6.53
CA THR A 211 6.02 -9.73 6.48
C THR A 211 6.40 -10.95 5.64
N PHE A 212 6.27 -12.15 6.17
CA PHE A 212 6.60 -13.39 5.47
C PHE A 212 5.88 -14.60 6.08
N VAL A 213 5.80 -15.69 5.33
CA VAL A 213 5.29 -16.98 5.86
C VAL A 213 6.35 -17.60 6.76
N SER A 214 6.03 -17.75 8.04
CA SER A 214 6.92 -18.45 8.98
C SER A 214 6.82 -19.97 8.79
N LYS A 215 7.95 -20.68 8.92
CA LYS A 215 7.99 -22.15 8.89
C LYS A 215 7.81 -22.77 10.28
N ASP A 216 8.06 -22.01 11.34
CA ASP A 216 8.01 -22.51 12.71
C ASP A 216 6.66 -22.22 13.37
N LEU A 217 6.05 -23.29 13.90
CA LEU A 217 4.77 -23.26 14.61
C LEU A 217 4.90 -22.64 16.02
N SER A 218 6.09 -22.67 16.61
CA SER A 218 6.42 -22.03 17.87
C SER A 218 6.96 -20.62 17.61
N SER A 219 6.07 -19.64 17.45
CA SER A 219 6.48 -18.24 17.44
C SER A 219 7.06 -17.86 18.80
N GLU A 220 8.24 -17.25 18.82
CA GLU A 220 8.68 -16.48 19.98
C GLU A 220 7.80 -15.24 20.22
N SER A 221 7.07 -14.80 19.18
CA SER A 221 6.11 -13.68 19.23
C SER A 221 4.78 -14.05 18.59
N PRO A 222 3.87 -14.77 19.29
CA PRO A 222 2.58 -15.20 18.76
C PRO A 222 1.69 -14.03 18.32
N GLU A 223 1.81 -12.88 18.98
CA GLU A 223 1.09 -11.65 18.66
C GLU A 223 1.39 -11.11 17.27
N ASN A 224 2.56 -11.45 16.69
CA ASN A 224 2.97 -11.06 15.34
C ASN A 224 2.51 -12.06 14.26
N GLN A 225 1.76 -13.10 14.63
CA GLN A 225 1.25 -14.09 13.68
C GLN A 225 -0.19 -13.77 13.24
N LEU A 226 -0.42 -13.78 11.93
CA LEU A 226 -1.73 -13.68 11.32
C LEU A 226 -2.04 -14.93 10.50
N TYR A 227 -3.31 -15.31 10.50
CA TYR A 227 -3.82 -16.47 9.76
C TYR A 227 -4.78 -15.99 8.67
N PHE A 228 -4.51 -16.39 7.43
CA PHE A 228 -5.32 -16.04 6.27
C PHE A 228 -5.72 -17.28 5.49
N ARG A 229 -6.93 -17.31 4.95
CA ARG A 229 -7.32 -18.27 3.92
C ARG A 229 -7.48 -17.55 2.60
N LEU A 230 -6.57 -17.79 1.66
CA LEU A 230 -6.52 -17.14 0.34
C LEU A 230 -6.53 -18.22 -0.74
N TYR A 231 -7.46 -18.11 -1.71
CA TYR A 231 -7.60 -19.08 -2.81
C TYR A 231 -7.69 -20.55 -2.32
N GLY A 232 -8.43 -20.77 -1.23
CA GLY A 232 -8.63 -22.10 -0.64
C GLY A 232 -7.45 -22.66 0.16
N LYS A 233 -6.36 -21.91 0.32
CA LYS A 233 -5.18 -22.31 1.10
C LYS A 233 -5.00 -21.43 2.35
N ASP A 234 -4.65 -22.07 3.46
CA ASP A 234 -4.33 -21.39 4.71
C ASP A 234 -2.86 -20.96 4.73
N TYR A 235 -2.61 -19.75 5.21
CA TYR A 235 -1.30 -19.14 5.34
C TYR A 235 -1.13 -18.61 6.77
N GLN A 236 -0.02 -19.00 7.41
CA GLN A 236 0.44 -18.44 8.66
C GLN A 236 1.56 -17.45 8.36
N VAL A 237 1.28 -16.16 8.58
CA VAL A 237 2.12 -15.05 8.17
C VAL A 237 2.61 -14.33 9.41
N TYR A 238 3.94 -14.24 9.56
CA TYR A 238 4.55 -13.32 10.51
C TYR A 238 4.50 -11.91 9.92
N THR A 239 4.09 -10.94 10.72
CA THR A 239 4.13 -9.53 10.37
C THR A 239 4.48 -8.67 11.57
N HIS A 240 5.41 -7.73 11.38
CA HIS A 240 5.74 -6.74 12.38
C HIS A 240 5.89 -5.36 11.76
N SER A 241 5.49 -4.33 12.52
CA SER A 241 5.63 -2.93 12.11
C SER A 241 6.41 -2.15 13.15
N PHE A 242 7.59 -1.70 12.74
CA PHE A 242 8.44 -0.84 13.54
C PHE A 242 7.98 0.62 13.37
N LEU A 243 7.06 1.06 14.23
CA LEU A 243 6.65 2.46 14.31
C LEU A 243 7.87 3.33 14.70
N CYS A 244 8.00 4.52 14.11
CA CYS A 244 9.15 5.43 14.23
C CYS A 244 10.40 5.04 13.41
N TYR A 245 10.41 3.88 12.77
CA TYR A 245 11.56 3.39 12.00
C TYR A 245 11.42 3.66 10.49
N GLY A 246 10.38 4.40 10.09
CA GLY A 246 10.27 4.91 8.73
C GLY A 246 11.32 5.98 8.44
N LYS A 247 11.64 6.20 7.16
CA LYS A 247 12.78 7.03 6.73
C LYS A 247 12.76 8.46 7.28
N ASP A 248 11.58 9.10 7.38
CA ASP A 248 11.46 10.50 7.83
C ASP A 248 11.62 10.59 9.35
N GLN A 249 11.05 9.63 10.08
CA GLN A 249 11.15 9.55 11.54
C GLN A 249 12.53 9.09 12.01
N ALA A 250 13.17 8.18 11.28
CA ALA A 250 14.54 7.77 11.52
C ALA A 250 15.52 8.94 11.33
N LEU A 251 15.31 9.74 10.27
CA LEU A 251 16.07 10.97 10.05
C LEU A 251 15.85 11.98 11.19
N GLN A 252 14.60 12.21 11.62
CA GLN A 252 14.30 13.10 12.75
C GLN A 252 15.03 12.68 14.03
N GLN A 253 15.03 11.39 14.35
CA GLN A 253 15.73 10.84 15.50
C GLN A 253 17.24 11.05 15.39
N LYS A 254 17.84 10.74 14.22
CA LYS A 254 19.26 10.96 13.96
C LYS A 254 19.63 12.42 14.21
N LEU A 255 18.88 13.35 13.61
CA LEU A 255 19.18 14.77 13.73
C LEU A 255 19.04 15.27 15.17
N ALA A 256 18.03 14.80 15.92
CA ALA A 256 17.88 15.14 17.33
C ALA A 256 19.07 14.64 18.18
N MET A 257 19.58 13.44 17.90
CA MET A 257 20.76 12.90 18.58
C MET A 257 22.05 13.62 18.20
N ASP A 258 22.24 13.89 16.91
CA ASP A 258 23.40 14.64 16.40
C ASP A 258 23.45 16.04 17.05
N LEU A 259 22.31 16.70 17.22
CA LEU A 259 22.19 17.97 17.95
C LEU A 259 22.52 17.84 19.45
N GLN A 260 22.26 16.69 20.07
CA GLN A 260 22.56 16.46 21.50
C GLN A 260 24.03 16.15 21.75
N ALA A 261 24.67 15.43 20.82
CA ALA A 261 26.09 15.03 20.89
C ALA A 261 27.02 16.18 20.51
N SER A 262 26.52 17.11 19.70
CA SER A 262 27.21 18.30 19.24
C SER A 262 27.27 19.39 20.32
N THR A 263 28.48 19.90 20.62
CA THR A 263 28.69 21.23 21.22
C THR A 263 28.78 22.35 20.16
N SER A 264 28.77 21.98 18.87
CA SER A 264 28.85 22.86 17.68
C SER A 264 28.13 22.22 16.48
N ALA A 265 27.16 22.93 15.90
CA ALA A 265 26.06 22.43 15.07
C ALA A 265 26.39 21.28 14.05
N PRO A 266 25.53 20.24 13.95
CA PRO A 266 25.72 19.16 12.97
C PRO A 266 25.48 19.64 11.53
N VAL A 267 26.26 19.09 10.61
CA VAL A 267 26.28 19.43 9.19
C VAL A 267 25.19 18.64 8.46
N ILE A 268 24.21 19.33 7.87
CA ILE A 268 23.16 18.73 7.04
C ILE A 268 23.08 19.52 5.73
N GLU A 269 23.02 18.81 4.60
CA GLU A 269 23.04 19.34 3.24
C GLU A 269 21.72 20.04 2.80
N GLN A 270 20.77 20.25 3.72
CA GLN A 270 19.49 20.89 3.40
C GLN A 270 19.39 22.28 4.04
N SER A 271 18.89 23.24 3.25
CA SER A 271 18.75 24.66 3.55
C SER A 271 17.72 24.99 4.65
N TRP A 272 17.83 24.37 5.83
CA TRP A 272 16.97 24.64 6.98
C TRP A 272 17.65 25.65 7.91
N THR A 273 16.95 26.73 8.24
CA THR A 273 17.37 27.62 9.35
C THR A 273 17.25 26.86 10.69
N LEU A 274 18.18 27.05 11.63
CA LEU A 274 18.20 26.28 12.88
C LEU A 274 16.94 26.33 13.75
N PRO A 275 16.20 27.46 13.84
CA PRO A 275 14.91 27.47 14.52
C PRO A 275 13.95 26.46 13.88
N ALA A 276 13.85 26.45 12.55
CA ALA A 276 12.98 25.52 11.83
C ALA A 276 13.39 24.05 12.05
N LEU A 277 14.69 23.75 12.10
CA LEU A 277 15.21 22.40 12.36
C LEU A 277 14.93 21.93 13.80
N GLY A 278 15.19 22.79 14.80
CA GLY A 278 14.92 22.47 16.21
C GLY A 278 13.43 22.28 16.49
N TYR A 279 12.57 23.13 15.91
CA TYR A 279 11.11 22.97 15.99
C TYR A 279 10.62 21.69 15.29
N TRP A 280 11.23 21.30 14.18
CA TRP A 280 10.87 20.10 13.43
C TRP A 280 11.25 18.81 14.19
N CYS A 281 12.47 18.74 14.74
CA CYS A 281 12.91 17.63 15.59
C CYS A 281 12.04 17.50 16.85
N CYS A 282 11.59 18.61 17.44
CA CYS A 282 10.82 18.59 18.69
C CYS A 282 9.33 18.25 18.55
N LYS A 283 8.81 18.12 17.33
CA LYS A 283 7.37 17.85 17.09
C LYS A 283 7.02 16.36 16.98
N SER A 284 8.00 15.47 16.91
CA SER A 284 7.73 14.04 16.78
C SER A 284 7.73 13.31 18.12
N CYS A 285 6.73 12.45 18.33
CA CYS A 285 6.70 11.50 19.44
C CYS A 285 7.77 10.41 19.33
N CYS A 286 8.42 10.29 18.17
CA CYS A 286 9.51 9.35 17.96
C CYS A 286 10.85 9.83 18.53
N VAL A 287 10.96 11.09 18.93
CA VAL A 287 12.16 11.62 19.59
C VAL A 287 11.96 11.51 21.12
N PRO A 288 12.81 10.74 21.83
CA PRO A 288 12.69 10.59 23.28
C PRO A 288 12.68 11.92 24.05
N ALA A 289 11.87 12.02 25.09
CA ALA A 289 11.67 13.26 25.84
C ALA A 289 12.97 13.88 26.42
N HIS A 290 13.95 13.06 26.79
CA HIS A 290 15.23 13.53 27.32
C HIS A 290 16.10 14.24 26.28
N LEU A 291 15.92 13.95 24.99
CA LEU A 291 16.57 14.65 23.87
C LEU A 291 15.93 16.04 23.65
N LEU A 292 14.61 16.14 23.87
CA LEU A 292 13.84 17.38 23.65
C LEU A 292 14.20 18.51 24.63
N VAL A 293 14.49 18.17 25.89
CA VAL A 293 14.83 19.15 26.94
C VAL A 293 16.12 19.91 26.60
N ARG A 294 17.15 19.19 26.14
CA ARG A 294 18.46 19.77 25.82
C ARG A 294 18.41 20.67 24.58
N ILE A 295 17.61 20.31 23.57
CA ILE A 295 17.45 21.09 22.34
C ILE A 295 16.83 22.47 22.64
N ARG A 296 15.88 22.56 23.58
CA ARG A 296 15.27 23.84 23.96
C ARG A 296 16.26 24.83 24.60
N GLU A 297 17.32 24.34 25.22
CA GLU A 297 18.35 25.17 25.87
C GLU A 297 19.41 25.72 24.88
N MET A 298 19.52 25.16 23.66
CA MET A 298 20.61 25.43 22.70
C MET A 298 20.24 26.42 21.56
N SER A 299 19.34 27.38 21.79
CA SER A 299 18.65 28.17 20.75
C SER A 299 19.49 29.15 19.89
N LEU A 300 20.84 29.09 19.89
CA LEU A 300 21.71 29.97 19.07
C LEU A 300 22.97 29.27 18.55
N PHE A 301 22.97 28.73 17.33
CA PHE A 301 24.21 28.49 16.55
C PHE A 301 23.91 28.59 15.06
N CYS A 302 24.78 29.19 14.23
CA CYS A 302 24.70 29.18 12.75
C CYS A 302 25.40 27.94 12.15
N ILE A 303 24.92 27.42 11.02
CA ILE A 303 25.57 26.32 10.26
C ILE A 303 26.38 26.90 9.09
N GLN A 304 27.63 26.46 8.96
CA GLN A 304 28.44 26.53 7.73
C GLN A 304 28.58 25.11 7.14
N THR A 305 28.58 25.02 5.82
CA THR A 305 28.63 23.78 5.02
C THR A 305 29.94 23.00 5.20
N GLY A 306 29.87 21.65 5.28
CA GLY A 306 31.02 20.74 5.34
C GLY A 306 30.73 19.38 4.68
N HIS A 307 31.80 18.67 4.28
CA HIS A 307 31.80 17.49 3.38
C HIS A 307 31.36 16.15 4.01
N GLU A 308 30.79 15.24 3.19
CA GLU A 308 30.37 13.87 3.53
C GLU A 308 31.50 12.97 4.06
N VAL A 309 31.23 12.20 5.13
CA VAL A 309 32.05 11.04 5.55
C VAL A 309 31.16 9.80 5.76
N PRO A 310 31.06 8.87 4.79
CA PRO A 310 30.13 7.72 4.81
C PRO A 310 30.24 6.76 5.99
N LYS A 311 31.38 6.72 6.69
CA LYS A 311 31.64 5.75 7.79
C LYS A 311 30.89 6.08 9.09
N GLU A 312 30.66 7.36 9.38
CA GLU A 312 30.00 7.79 10.63
C GLU A 312 28.50 7.51 10.60
N GLY A 313 27.87 7.64 9.41
CA GLY A 313 26.45 7.31 9.23
C GLY A 313 26.12 5.84 9.46
N SER A 314 27.00 4.91 9.04
CA SER A 314 26.79 3.47 9.22
C SER A 314 26.91 3.03 10.68
N GLN A 315 27.86 3.60 11.44
CA GLN A 315 28.03 3.31 12.87
C GLN A 315 26.84 3.79 13.71
N TYR A 316 26.20 4.91 13.32
CA TYR A 316 24.99 5.41 13.97
C TYR A 316 23.85 4.37 13.95
N PHE A 317 23.49 3.86 12.76
CA PHE A 317 22.39 2.91 12.63
C PHE A 317 22.70 1.60 13.38
N GLN A 318 23.93 1.10 13.34
CA GLN A 318 24.32 -0.11 14.08
C GLN A 318 24.22 0.02 15.60
N LYS A 319 24.48 1.21 16.16
CA LYS A 319 24.48 1.42 17.62
C LYS A 319 23.07 1.58 18.20
N HIS A 320 22.16 2.18 17.43
CA HIS A 320 20.84 2.60 17.91
C HIS A 320 19.68 1.75 17.40
N TYR A 321 19.91 0.95 16.37
CA TYR A 321 18.94 -0.02 15.86
C TYR A 321 19.45 -1.42 16.21
N GLN A 322 19.17 -1.87 17.43
CA GLN A 322 19.29 -3.29 17.77
C GLN A 322 18.10 -4.01 17.14
N PHE A 323 18.25 -4.43 15.88
CA PHE A 323 17.34 -5.40 15.28
C PHE A 323 17.68 -6.76 15.87
N GLU A 324 17.08 -7.11 17.01
CA GLU A 324 16.93 -8.51 17.36
C GLU A 324 15.89 -9.08 16.40
N MET A 325 16.38 -9.63 15.28
CA MET A 325 15.55 -10.53 14.49
C MET A 325 15.45 -11.84 15.28
N PRO A 326 14.24 -12.39 15.50
CA PRO A 326 14.09 -13.71 16.09
C PRO A 326 14.88 -14.78 15.34
#